data_AF-A0AA85A171-F1
#
_entry.id   AF-A0AA85A171-F1
#
_cell.length_a   1.000
_cell.length_b   1.000
_cell.length_c   1.000
_cell.angle_alpha   90.00
_cell.angle_beta   90.00
_cell.angle_gamma   90.00
#
_symmetry.space_group_name_H-M   'P 1'
#
loop_
_entity.id
_entity.type
_entity.pdbx_description
1 polymer ?
#
loop_
_entity_poly.entity_id
_entity_poly.type
_entity_poly.pdbx_seq_one_letter_code
_entity_poly.pdbx_strand_id
1 'polypeptide(L)'
;MCNYLSSSTENLTIHKVEASSSQSVLENHELSCTVVSVPSVKSHLHISPQILPFALNSKVPEIYHGEPLIDRKSIFQAHCARVSTRGEVSLFISTLLTDRKVATATHNILAWRISSKEADCDDDGETHAGGRLLHLLTLSGIENVAVMVSRWYGGIQLGPDRFKHINNVARLLLTEHKFLSNTSDISNNNVTGHQKKHKHDKKKKK
;
A
#
# COMPACT_ATOMS: atom_id res chain seq x y z
N MET A 1 41.96 -53.07 55.55
CA MET A 1 41.56 -52.93 56.96
C MET A 1 40.25 -52.14 57.00
N CYS A 2 39.26 -52.68 57.73
CA CYS A 2 37.87 -52.22 57.95
C CYS A 2 36.96 -52.18 56.70
N ASN A 3 36.11 -53.17 56.38
CA ASN A 3 35.04 -53.90 57.10
C ASN A 3 33.91 -53.01 57.66
N TYR A 4 32.69 -53.15 57.12
CA TYR A 4 31.50 -53.76 57.78
C TYR A 4 30.29 -53.70 56.80
N LEU A 5 29.78 -54.86 56.33
CA LEU A 5 28.48 -55.49 56.68
C LEU A 5 27.24 -54.69 56.24
N SER A 6 26.10 -55.25 55.81
CA SER A 6 25.63 -56.59 55.44
C SER A 6 24.14 -56.42 55.06
N SER A 7 23.66 -57.26 54.13
CA SER A 7 22.30 -57.83 54.05
C SER A 7 21.06 -56.92 54.11
N SER A 8 20.18 -57.05 53.11
CA SER A 8 18.97 -57.91 53.19
C SER A 8 17.83 -57.38 52.32
N THR A 9 17.38 -58.24 51.41
CA THR A 9 15.99 -58.53 50.99
C THR A 9 14.87 -57.55 51.37
N GLU A 10 14.04 -57.15 50.39
CA GLU A 10 12.68 -57.68 50.21
C GLU A 10 11.96 -57.05 48.99
N ASN A 11 11.23 -57.89 48.25
CA ASN A 11 10.31 -57.52 47.18
C ASN A 11 8.96 -57.10 47.79
N LEU A 12 8.30 -56.05 47.27
CA LEU A 12 6.84 -55.95 47.27
C LEU A 12 6.33 -55.10 46.09
N THR A 13 5.69 -55.76 45.12
CA THR A 13 4.74 -55.21 44.13
C THR A 13 3.46 -54.80 44.90
N ILE A 14 2.61 -53.80 44.61
CA ILE A 14 1.80 -53.38 43.44
C ILE A 14 1.22 -51.98 43.87
N HIS A 15 1.13 -50.91 43.05
CA HIS A 15 -0.08 -50.53 42.29
C HIS A 15 0.13 -49.21 41.51
N LYS A 16 -0.22 -49.31 40.22
CA LYS A 16 -0.37 -48.29 39.18
C LYS A 16 -1.46 -47.28 39.54
N VAL A 17 -1.19 -45.97 39.42
CA VAL A 17 -2.20 -44.97 39.06
C VAL A 17 -1.57 -43.95 38.13
N GLU A 18 -2.29 -43.70 37.03
CA GLU A 18 -1.94 -42.94 35.84
C GLU A 18 -1.75 -41.44 36.12
N ALA A 19 -0.90 -40.83 35.30
CA ALA A 19 -0.55 -39.42 35.35
C ALA A 19 -1.78 -38.52 35.11
N SER A 20 -2.12 -37.71 36.10
CA SER A 20 -3.00 -36.56 35.94
C SER A 20 -2.22 -35.44 35.26
N SER A 21 -2.40 -35.30 33.94
CA SER A 21 -2.00 -34.09 33.22
C SER A 21 -3.05 -33.00 33.45
N SER A 22 -2.74 -32.08 34.36
CA SER A 22 -3.51 -30.85 34.54
C SER A 22 -2.95 -29.73 33.67
N GLN A 23 -3.68 -29.45 32.60
CA GLN A 23 -3.96 -28.15 31.96
C GLN A 23 -2.79 -27.16 31.76
N SER A 24 -2.50 -26.88 30.49
CA SER A 24 -2.51 -25.49 30.05
C SER A 24 -3.28 -25.36 28.73
N VAL A 25 -4.25 -24.45 28.79
CA VAL A 25 -5.21 -24.08 27.76
C VAL A 25 -4.43 -23.35 26.66
N LEU A 26 -4.23 -24.00 25.51
CA LEU A 26 -3.93 -23.27 24.27
C LEU A 26 -5.26 -23.13 23.53
N GLU A 27 -5.92 -22.04 23.87
CA GLU A 27 -7.09 -21.51 23.20
C GLU A 27 -6.71 -21.27 21.73
N ASN A 28 -7.25 -22.11 20.84
CA ASN A 28 -7.24 -21.88 19.41
C ASN A 28 -8.08 -20.64 19.14
N HIS A 29 -7.44 -19.47 19.22
CA HIS A 29 -8.05 -18.25 18.75
C HIS A 29 -8.00 -18.30 17.23
N GLU A 30 -9.00 -18.97 16.67
CA GLU A 30 -9.44 -18.80 15.30
C GLU A 30 -9.65 -17.29 15.10
N LEU A 31 -8.62 -16.63 14.56
CA LEU A 31 -8.67 -15.24 14.14
C LEU A 31 -9.57 -15.16 12.91
N SER A 32 -10.87 -15.38 13.14
CA SER A 32 -11.95 -14.72 12.42
C SER A 32 -11.91 -13.23 12.78
N CYS A 33 -10.77 -12.59 12.49
CA CYS A 33 -10.77 -11.16 12.27
C CYS A 33 -11.41 -11.02 10.89
N THR A 34 -12.70 -10.72 10.86
CA THR A 34 -13.34 -10.17 9.68
C THR A 34 -12.59 -8.87 9.37
N VAL A 35 -11.54 -8.96 8.56
CA VAL A 35 -10.73 -7.78 8.24
C VAL A 35 -11.60 -6.89 7.34
N VAL A 36 -12.21 -5.88 7.96
CA VAL A 36 -13.18 -4.99 7.32
C VAL A 36 -12.51 -4.03 6.33
N SER A 37 -11.18 -3.88 6.36
CA SER A 37 -10.42 -2.98 5.49
C SER A 37 -9.00 -3.48 5.20
N VAL A 38 -8.41 -3.04 4.09
CA VAL A 38 -6.99 -3.28 3.79
C VAL A 38 -6.14 -2.49 4.80
N PRO A 39 -5.15 -3.11 5.49
CA PRO A 39 -4.33 -2.38 6.46
C PRO A 39 -3.51 -1.26 5.82
N SER A 40 -3.10 -0.29 6.65
CA SER A 40 -2.21 0.81 6.23
C SER A 40 -0.89 0.30 5.65
N VAL A 41 -0.21 1.15 4.89
CA VAL A 41 1.12 0.85 4.34
C VAL A 41 2.13 0.59 5.46
N LYS A 42 2.07 1.37 6.54
CA LYS A 42 2.90 1.14 7.74
C LYS A 42 2.61 -0.19 8.41
N SER A 43 1.34 -0.60 8.49
CA SER A 43 1.00 -1.92 9.05
C SER A 43 1.62 -3.04 8.21
N HIS A 44 1.57 -2.93 6.87
CA HIS A 44 2.20 -3.90 5.98
C HIS A 44 3.73 -3.97 6.15
N LEU A 45 4.42 -2.86 6.43
CA LEU A 45 5.86 -2.88 6.74
C LEU A 45 6.20 -3.72 7.97
N HIS A 46 5.33 -3.76 9.00
CA HIS A 46 5.56 -4.54 10.21
C HIS A 46 5.18 -6.02 10.06
N ILE A 47 4.28 -6.33 9.13
CA ILE A 47 3.72 -7.68 8.92
C ILE A 47 4.43 -8.42 7.76
N SER A 48 5.04 -7.70 6.82
CA SER A 48 5.78 -8.27 5.69
C SER A 48 6.93 -9.18 6.17
N PRO A 49 7.05 -10.43 5.67
CA PRO A 49 6.44 -10.96 4.44
C PRO A 49 5.15 -11.78 4.65
N GLN A 50 4.49 -11.72 5.81
CA GLN A 50 3.33 -12.56 6.08
C GLN A 50 2.13 -12.15 5.22
N ILE A 51 1.56 -13.13 4.51
CA ILE A 51 0.31 -12.96 3.77
C ILE A 51 -0.84 -12.93 4.78
N LEU A 52 -1.66 -11.88 4.72
CA LEU A 52 -2.83 -11.75 5.59
C LEU A 52 -3.86 -12.84 5.27
N PRO A 53 -4.61 -13.37 6.27
CA PRO A 53 -5.54 -14.48 6.04
C PRO A 53 -6.56 -14.23 4.92
N PHE A 54 -7.08 -13.01 4.79
CA PHE A 54 -8.05 -12.66 3.74
C PHE A 54 -7.44 -12.60 2.33
N ALA A 55 -6.11 -12.55 2.22
CA ALA A 55 -5.38 -12.49 0.96
C ALA A 55 -4.88 -13.87 0.47
N LEU A 56 -5.03 -14.94 1.28
CA LEU A 56 -4.50 -16.28 0.97
C LEU A 56 -4.98 -16.85 -0.37
N ASN A 57 -6.23 -16.56 -0.75
CA ASN A 57 -6.83 -17.04 -1.99
C ASN A 57 -6.71 -16.06 -3.17
N SER A 58 -6.02 -14.93 -2.96
CA SER A 58 -5.82 -13.91 -3.99
C SER A 58 -4.56 -14.19 -4.80
N LYS A 59 -4.57 -13.82 -6.08
CA LYS A 59 -3.38 -13.89 -6.93
C LYS A 59 -2.56 -12.61 -6.76
N VAL A 60 -1.24 -12.72 -6.69
CA VAL A 60 -0.36 -11.54 -6.73
C VAL A 60 -0.57 -10.83 -8.08
N PRO A 61 -0.99 -9.57 -8.10
CA PRO A 61 -1.26 -8.87 -9.35
C PRO A 61 0.05 -8.49 -10.05
N GLU A 62 0.00 -8.33 -11.37
CA GLU A 62 1.13 -7.79 -12.13
C GLU A 62 1.32 -6.32 -11.79
N ILE A 63 2.55 -5.95 -11.42
CA ILE A 63 2.89 -4.60 -10.98
C ILE A 63 3.67 -3.91 -12.09
N TYR A 64 3.17 -2.75 -12.51
CA TYR A 64 3.85 -1.85 -13.41
C TYR A 64 4.54 -0.74 -12.63
N HIS A 65 5.74 -0.35 -13.08
CA HIS A 65 6.55 0.68 -12.46
C HIS A 65 6.77 1.81 -13.46
N GLY A 66 6.54 3.05 -13.03
CA GLY A 66 6.77 4.22 -13.87
C GLY A 66 8.21 4.72 -13.80
N GLU A 67 8.56 5.54 -14.78
CA GLU A 67 9.83 6.27 -14.77
C GLU A 67 9.88 7.24 -13.58
N PRO A 68 11.02 7.31 -12.85
CA PRO A 68 11.15 8.20 -11.71
C PRO A 68 11.26 9.67 -12.15
N LEU A 69 10.50 10.54 -11.48
CA LEU A 69 10.61 11.99 -11.63
C LEU A 69 11.49 12.56 -10.50
N ILE A 70 12.41 13.45 -10.85
CA ILE A 70 13.32 14.09 -9.88
C ILE A 70 13.09 15.61 -9.87
N ASP A 71 12.85 16.18 -8.69
CA ASP A 71 12.81 17.63 -8.43
C ASP A 71 13.51 17.94 -7.12
N ARG A 72 14.51 18.84 -7.14
CA ARG A 72 15.23 19.30 -5.93
C ARG A 72 15.66 18.15 -5.02
N LYS A 73 16.28 17.13 -5.63
CA LYS A 73 16.74 15.86 -5.01
C LYS A 73 15.63 14.94 -4.47
N SER A 74 14.37 15.38 -4.47
CA SER A 74 13.25 14.50 -4.20
C SER A 74 12.98 13.64 -5.43
N ILE A 75 12.72 12.36 -5.20
CA ILE A 75 12.41 11.38 -6.25
C ILE A 75 10.97 10.91 -6.04
N PHE A 76 10.22 10.79 -7.12
CA PHE A 76 8.85 10.29 -7.15
C PHE A 76 8.76 9.15 -8.16
N GLN A 77 8.24 8.00 -7.74
CA GLN A 77 8.00 6.88 -8.63
C GLN A 77 6.61 6.31 -8.39
N ALA A 78 5.84 6.13 -9.46
CA ALA A 78 4.54 5.48 -9.39
C ALA A 78 4.67 3.98 -9.63
N HIS A 79 3.78 3.24 -8.99
CA HIS A 79 3.56 1.82 -9.14
C HIS A 79 2.06 1.60 -9.27
N CYS A 80 1.62 0.74 -10.18
CA CYS A 80 0.20 0.41 -10.29
C CYS A 80 -0.03 -1.04 -10.68
N ALA A 81 -1.20 -1.55 -10.31
CA ALA A 81 -1.62 -2.89 -10.66
C ALA A 81 -3.14 -2.95 -10.88
N ARG A 82 -3.60 -3.88 -11.74
CA ARG A 82 -5.02 -4.25 -11.82
C ARG A 82 -5.36 -5.07 -10.58
N VAL A 83 -6.45 -4.69 -9.91
CA VAL A 83 -6.94 -5.36 -8.70
C VAL A 83 -8.47 -5.38 -8.71
N SER A 84 -9.06 -6.47 -8.26
CA SER A 84 -10.51 -6.70 -8.19
C SER A 84 -10.97 -7.10 -6.79
N THR A 85 -10.03 -7.35 -5.86
CA THR A 85 -10.34 -7.72 -4.48
C THR A 85 -9.40 -7.03 -3.49
N ARG A 86 -9.85 -6.89 -2.24
CA ARG A 86 -9.02 -6.39 -1.13
C ARG A 86 -7.76 -7.23 -0.93
N GLY A 87 -7.87 -8.54 -1.13
CA GLY A 87 -6.73 -9.45 -1.03
C GLY A 87 -5.66 -9.13 -2.07
N GLU A 88 -6.05 -8.84 -3.32
CA GLU A 88 -5.11 -8.41 -4.36
C GLU A 88 -4.48 -7.05 -4.05
N VAL A 89 -5.22 -6.11 -3.46
CA VAL A 89 -4.67 -4.82 -2.98
C VAL A 89 -3.64 -5.05 -1.87
N SER A 90 -3.95 -5.92 -0.90
CA SER A 90 -3.00 -6.25 0.17
C SER A 90 -1.75 -6.93 -0.39
N LEU A 91 -1.90 -7.85 -1.34
CA LEU A 91 -0.76 -8.48 -2.01
C LEU A 91 0.05 -7.47 -2.83
N PHE A 92 -0.58 -6.50 -3.50
CA PHE A 92 0.11 -5.40 -4.19
C PHE A 92 1.00 -4.61 -3.23
N ILE A 93 0.46 -4.20 -2.07
CA ILE A 93 1.22 -3.46 -1.05
C ILE A 93 2.38 -4.31 -0.53
N SER A 94 2.10 -5.54 -0.07
CA SER A 94 3.12 -6.45 0.48
C SER A 94 4.24 -6.72 -0.52
N THR A 95 3.88 -6.98 -1.79
CA THR A 95 4.86 -7.26 -2.85
C THR A 95 5.76 -6.06 -3.11
N LEU A 96 5.19 -4.85 -3.23
CA LEU A 96 6.00 -3.63 -3.39
C LEU A 96 6.96 -3.40 -2.23
N LEU A 97 6.51 -3.64 -1.00
CA LEU A 97 7.32 -3.47 0.20
C LEU A 97 8.38 -4.57 0.40
N THR A 98 8.43 -5.60 -0.44
CA THR A 98 9.58 -6.52 -0.47
C THR A 98 10.82 -5.89 -1.11
N ASP A 99 10.64 -4.92 -2.01
CA ASP A 99 11.75 -4.13 -2.54
C ASP A 99 12.21 -3.14 -1.45
N ARG A 100 13.46 -3.32 -1.01
CA ARG A 100 14.07 -2.47 0.01
C ARG A 100 14.08 -1.00 -0.36
N LYS A 101 14.19 -0.65 -1.66
CA LYS A 101 14.17 0.74 -2.10
C LYS A 101 12.82 1.39 -1.85
N VAL A 102 11.74 0.67 -2.14
CA VAL A 102 10.36 1.11 -1.90
C VAL A 102 10.05 1.10 -0.41
N ALA A 103 10.41 0.03 0.31
CA ALA A 103 10.18 -0.09 1.75
C ALA A 103 10.85 1.02 2.59
N THR A 104 11.95 1.59 2.09
CA THR A 104 12.70 2.68 2.74
C THR A 104 12.36 4.07 2.18
N ALA A 105 11.37 4.18 1.28
CA ALA A 105 10.89 5.48 0.84
C ALA A 105 10.39 6.32 2.02
N THR A 106 10.50 7.63 1.91
CA THR A 106 10.04 8.55 2.96
C THR A 106 8.52 8.48 3.11
N HIS A 107 7.81 8.33 1.99
CA HIS A 107 6.36 8.14 1.94
C HIS A 107 6.02 7.18 0.80
N ASN A 108 5.15 6.20 1.08
CA ASN A 108 4.55 5.29 0.11
C ASN A 108 3.05 5.56 0.04
N ILE A 109 2.68 6.59 -0.73
CA ILE A 109 1.31 7.11 -0.80
C ILE A 109 0.45 6.13 -1.59
N LEU A 110 -0.64 5.64 -1.00
CA LEU A 110 -1.50 4.62 -1.60
C LEU A 110 -2.87 5.22 -1.94
N ALA A 111 -3.41 4.81 -3.08
CA ALA A 111 -4.84 4.92 -3.39
C ALA A 111 -5.27 3.72 -4.22
N TRP A 112 -6.44 3.18 -3.94
CA TRP A 112 -7.01 2.09 -4.74
C TRP A 112 -8.52 2.21 -4.82
N ARG A 113 -9.08 1.61 -5.88
CA ARG A 113 -10.51 1.59 -6.14
C ARG A 113 -10.90 0.28 -6.81
N ILE A 114 -11.82 -0.45 -6.21
CA ILE A 114 -12.39 -1.71 -6.72
C ILE A 114 -13.87 -1.45 -6.98
N SER A 115 -14.26 -1.47 -8.26
CA SER A 115 -15.59 -1.04 -8.72
C SER A 115 -15.98 0.38 -8.24
N SER A 116 -17.23 0.78 -8.44
CA SER A 116 -17.76 2.07 -7.94
C SER A 116 -18.10 2.08 -6.45
N LYS A 117 -18.01 0.94 -5.75
CA LYS A 117 -18.50 0.79 -4.37
C LYS A 117 -17.41 0.85 -3.30
N GLU A 118 -16.16 0.58 -3.67
CA GLU A 118 -15.10 0.42 -2.69
C GLU A 118 -13.83 1.15 -3.14
N ALA A 119 -13.34 2.02 -2.28
CA ALA A 119 -12.09 2.73 -2.49
C ALA A 119 -11.53 3.18 -1.14
N ASP A 120 -10.21 3.26 -1.06
CA ASP A 120 -9.52 3.75 0.12
C ASP A 120 -8.16 4.36 -0.27
N CYS A 121 -7.55 5.08 0.66
CA CYS A 121 -6.25 5.71 0.48
C CYS A 121 -5.44 5.81 1.78
N ASP A 122 -4.12 5.88 1.64
CA ASP A 122 -3.19 6.10 2.73
C ASP A 122 -2.18 7.19 2.32
N ASP A 123 -2.04 8.22 3.15
CA ASP A 123 -1.08 9.30 2.93
C ASP A 123 0.37 8.86 3.23
N ASP A 124 0.56 7.83 4.07
CA ASP A 124 1.84 7.42 4.65
C ASP A 124 2.72 8.60 5.14
N GLY A 125 2.08 9.56 5.82
CA GLY A 125 2.74 10.76 6.36
C GLY A 125 2.93 11.91 5.36
N GLU A 126 2.66 11.73 4.06
CA GLU A 126 2.56 12.83 3.10
C GLU A 126 1.14 13.42 3.15
N THR A 127 0.88 14.30 4.11
CA THR A 127 -0.47 14.76 4.44
C THR A 127 -1.24 15.27 3.22
N HIS A 128 -2.46 14.74 3.03
CA HIS A 128 -3.42 14.99 1.95
C HIS A 128 -3.06 14.38 0.58
N ALA A 129 -1.98 13.62 0.44
CA ALA A 129 -1.58 13.07 -0.84
C ALA A 129 -2.44 11.87 -1.30
N GLY A 130 -2.75 10.94 -0.40
CA GLY A 130 -3.56 9.75 -0.68
C GLY A 130 -4.96 10.12 -1.12
N GLY A 131 -5.63 11.04 -0.41
CA GLY A 131 -6.95 11.54 -0.81
C GLY A 131 -6.95 12.24 -2.18
N ARG A 132 -5.89 13.00 -2.51
CA ARG A 132 -5.71 13.63 -3.83
C ARG A 132 -5.47 12.60 -4.94
N LEU A 133 -4.70 11.56 -4.64
CA LEU A 133 -4.43 10.46 -5.56
C LEU A 133 -5.71 9.64 -5.81
N LEU A 134 -6.49 9.37 -4.77
CA LEU A 134 -7.80 8.72 -4.93
C LEU A 134 -8.75 9.60 -5.76
N HIS A 135 -8.79 10.90 -5.50
CA HIS A 135 -9.58 11.84 -6.29
C HIS A 135 -9.19 11.84 -7.78
N LEU A 136 -7.89 11.70 -8.10
CA LEU A 136 -7.41 11.52 -9.47
C LEU A 136 -8.03 10.29 -10.13
N LEU A 137 -8.05 9.14 -9.45
CA LEU A 137 -8.65 7.90 -9.96
C LEU A 137 -10.15 8.06 -10.20
N THR A 138 -10.85 8.68 -9.24
CA THR A 138 -12.29 8.96 -9.32
C THR A 138 -12.64 9.86 -10.50
N LEU A 139 -11.98 11.02 -10.63
CA LEU A 139 -12.22 11.96 -11.74
C LEU A 139 -11.86 11.38 -13.10
N SER A 140 -10.88 10.48 -13.15
CA SER A 140 -10.45 9.83 -14.38
C SER A 140 -11.30 8.59 -14.72
N GLY A 141 -12.31 8.26 -13.90
CA GLY A 141 -13.19 7.12 -14.13
C GLY A 141 -12.49 5.76 -14.01
N ILE A 142 -11.31 5.69 -13.39
CA ILE A 142 -10.51 4.45 -13.34
C ILE A 142 -10.97 3.60 -12.17
N GLU A 143 -11.32 2.35 -12.47
CA GLU A 143 -11.72 1.32 -11.51
C GLU A 143 -10.80 0.11 -11.59
N ASN A 144 -10.86 -0.73 -10.56
CA ASN A 144 -10.12 -1.98 -10.44
C ASN A 144 -8.61 -1.77 -10.55
N VAL A 145 -8.13 -0.77 -9.80
CA VAL A 145 -6.73 -0.35 -9.80
C VAL A 145 -6.25 -0.05 -8.38
N ALA A 146 -5.01 -0.42 -8.10
CA ALA A 146 -4.24 0.09 -6.98
C ALA A 146 -3.04 0.88 -7.51
N VAL A 147 -2.77 2.03 -6.89
CA VAL A 147 -1.65 2.90 -7.22
C VAL A 147 -0.90 3.25 -5.94
N MET A 148 0.41 3.06 -5.95
CA MET A 148 1.31 3.55 -4.92
C MET A 148 2.30 4.54 -5.55
N VAL A 149 2.49 5.69 -4.93
CA VAL A 149 3.53 6.64 -5.31
C VAL A 149 4.55 6.73 -4.18
N SER A 150 5.74 6.21 -4.44
CA SER A 150 6.86 6.30 -3.52
C SER A 150 7.57 7.65 -3.70
N ARG A 151 7.74 8.37 -2.60
CA ARG A 151 8.53 9.59 -2.52
C ARG A 151 9.75 9.37 -1.64
N TRP A 152 10.93 9.66 -2.19
CA TRP A 152 12.17 9.81 -1.42
C TRP A 152 12.44 11.30 -1.21
N TYR A 153 12.47 11.76 0.05
CA TYR A 153 12.66 13.18 0.36
C TYR A 153 14.11 13.62 0.12
N GLY A 154 14.27 14.69 -0.67
CA GLY A 154 15.58 15.21 -1.06
C GLY A 154 16.22 16.21 -0.09
N GLY A 155 15.59 16.46 1.07
CA GLY A 155 16.04 17.50 2.01
C GLY A 155 15.45 18.90 1.77
N ILE A 156 14.70 19.11 0.68
CA ILE A 156 14.11 20.41 0.33
C ILE A 156 12.58 20.32 0.30
N GLN A 157 11.91 21.21 1.03
CA GLN A 157 10.45 21.30 1.02
C GLN A 157 9.95 21.83 -0.34
N LEU A 158 9.18 21.02 -1.06
CA LEU A 158 8.63 21.40 -2.37
C LEU A 158 7.32 22.19 -2.25
N GLY A 159 6.73 22.30 -1.05
CA GLY A 159 5.42 22.92 -0.88
C GLY A 159 4.36 22.23 -1.74
N PRO A 160 3.44 22.97 -2.38
CA PRO A 160 2.39 22.40 -3.23
C PRO A 160 2.90 21.63 -4.46
N ASP A 161 4.13 21.86 -4.93
CA ASP A 161 4.63 21.22 -6.16
C ASP A 161 4.74 19.70 -6.03
N ARG A 162 4.97 19.17 -4.82
CA ARG A 162 5.00 17.72 -4.59
C ARG A 162 3.71 17.04 -5.04
N PHE A 163 2.55 17.68 -4.84
CA PHE A 163 1.26 17.10 -5.25
C PHE A 163 1.12 17.07 -6.76
N LYS A 164 1.70 18.04 -7.47
CA LYS A 164 1.76 18.02 -8.95
C LYS A 164 2.59 16.82 -9.41
N HIS A 165 3.75 16.60 -8.79
CA HIS A 165 4.62 15.47 -9.13
C HIS A 165 3.97 14.12 -8.85
N ILE A 166 3.37 13.94 -7.67
CA ILE A 166 2.65 12.72 -7.27
C ILE A 166 1.56 12.39 -8.30
N ASN A 167 0.70 13.36 -8.62
CA ASN A 167 -0.38 13.14 -9.59
C ASN A 167 0.14 12.92 -11.01
N ASN A 168 1.22 13.60 -11.40
CA ASN A 168 1.80 13.47 -12.74
C ASN A 168 2.38 12.08 -12.96
N VAL A 169 3.23 11.57 -12.05
CA VAL A 169 3.83 10.24 -12.21
C VAL A 169 2.76 9.14 -12.21
N ALA A 170 1.72 9.27 -11.38
CA ALA A 170 0.60 8.34 -11.38
C ALA A 170 -0.17 8.37 -12.70
N ARG A 171 -0.53 9.58 -13.19
CA ARG A 171 -1.27 9.74 -14.45
C ARG A 171 -0.50 9.20 -15.64
N LEU A 172 0.80 9.46 -15.73
CA LEU A 172 1.66 8.96 -16.82
C LEU A 172 1.63 7.44 -16.88
N LEU A 173 1.88 6.76 -15.75
CA LEU A 173 1.89 5.30 -15.68
C LEU A 173 0.50 4.70 -16.01
N LEU A 174 -0.57 5.26 -15.46
CA LEU A 174 -1.93 4.80 -15.73
C LEU A 174 -2.32 4.96 -17.21
N THR A 175 -1.82 6.01 -17.86
CA THR A 175 -2.03 6.25 -19.30
C THR A 175 -1.27 5.23 -20.13
N GLU A 176 0.01 5.02 -19.80
CA GLU A 176 0.91 4.10 -20.48
C GLU A 176 0.34 2.67 -20.52
N HIS A 177 -0.18 2.19 -19.39
CA HIS A 177 -0.78 0.85 -19.28
C HIS A 177 -2.29 0.81 -19.55
N LYS A 178 -2.85 1.86 -20.18
CA LYS A 178 -4.24 1.91 -20.67
C LYS A 178 -5.27 1.59 -19.57
N PHE A 179 -5.03 2.07 -18.35
CA PHE A 179 -6.03 2.04 -17.27
C PHE A 179 -7.08 3.13 -17.46
N LEU A 180 -6.73 4.19 -18.18
CA LEU A 180 -7.70 5.13 -18.72
C LEU A 180 -8.45 4.46 -19.87
N SER A 181 -9.74 4.21 -19.70
CA SER A 181 -10.61 3.99 -20.84
C SER A 181 -10.56 5.25 -21.71
N ASN A 182 -10.34 5.08 -23.02
CA ASN A 182 -10.47 6.18 -23.97
C ASN A 182 -11.88 6.75 -23.84
N THR A 183 -12.03 7.80 -23.04
CA THR A 183 -13.27 8.57 -22.96
C THR A 183 -13.32 9.49 -24.19
N SER A 184 -13.23 8.90 -25.38
CA SER A 184 -13.36 9.60 -26.65
C SER A 184 -14.82 9.90 -27.01
N ASP A 185 -15.79 9.55 -26.15
CA ASP A 185 -17.22 9.72 -26.43
C ASP A 185 -17.96 10.68 -25.49
N ILE A 186 -17.27 11.41 -24.60
CA ILE A 186 -17.95 12.42 -23.76
C ILE A 186 -17.17 13.75 -23.81
N SER A 187 -17.76 14.70 -24.55
CA SER A 187 -17.51 16.16 -24.59
C SER A 187 -16.50 16.75 -25.60
N ASN A 188 -16.74 16.49 -26.90
CA ASN A 188 -16.69 17.59 -27.87
C ASN A 188 -17.96 18.44 -27.68
N ASN A 189 -17.93 19.44 -26.81
CA ASN A 189 -18.74 20.65 -26.93
C ASN A 189 -18.32 21.70 -25.89
N ASN A 190 -17.89 22.85 -26.42
CA ASN A 190 -17.90 24.18 -25.83
C ASN A 190 -16.93 24.49 -24.67
N VAL A 191 -15.73 25.00 -25.02
CA VAL A 191 -15.34 26.37 -24.62
C VAL A 191 -14.49 26.98 -25.75
N THR A 192 -15.11 27.88 -26.51
CA THR A 192 -14.45 28.79 -27.44
C THR A 192 -13.40 29.64 -26.73
N GLY A 193 -12.16 29.61 -27.24
CA GLY A 193 -11.11 30.52 -26.83
C GLY A 193 -11.49 31.97 -27.11
N HIS A 194 -11.49 32.80 -26.07
CA HIS A 194 -11.39 34.25 -26.20
C HIS A 194 -9.93 34.65 -26.01
N GLN A 195 -9.20 34.80 -27.12
CA GLN A 195 -7.93 35.51 -27.14
C GLN A 195 -8.20 37.02 -26.98
N LYS A 196 -7.82 37.62 -25.86
CA LYS A 196 -7.72 39.09 -25.75
C LYS A 196 -6.33 39.53 -26.23
N LYS A 197 -6.25 40.11 -27.44
CA LYS A 197 -5.07 40.83 -27.95
C LYS A 197 -5.11 42.31 -27.54
N HIS A 198 -4.02 42.73 -26.90
CA HIS A 198 -3.36 44.05 -26.79
C HIS A 198 -4.14 45.38 -26.73
N LYS A 199 -3.71 46.24 -25.78
CA LYS A 199 -3.40 47.65 -26.11
C LYS A 199 -2.21 48.17 -25.30
N HIS A 200 -1.18 48.59 -26.03
CA HIS A 200 0.03 49.25 -25.56
C HIS A 200 -0.24 50.76 -25.51
N ASP A 201 -0.07 51.40 -24.35
CA ASP A 201 -0.29 52.84 -24.20
C ASP A 201 1.06 53.58 -24.14
N LYS A 202 1.35 54.37 -25.19
CA LYS A 202 2.52 55.26 -25.28
C LYS A 202 2.13 56.62 -24.71
N LYS A 203 2.57 56.93 -23.48
CA LYS A 203 2.41 58.29 -22.93
C LYS A 203 3.57 59.19 -23.38
N LYS A 204 3.23 60.17 -24.23
CA LYS A 204 4.11 61.22 -24.76
C LYS A 204 4.31 62.34 -23.72
N LYS A 205 5.54 62.87 -23.71
CA LYS A 205 5.99 64.10 -23.04
C LYS A 205 5.02 65.28 -23.22
N LYS A 206 4.85 66.05 -22.15
CA LYS A 206 4.81 67.51 -22.18
C LYS A 206 5.69 68.02 -21.05
#